data_AF-A0A081BE35-F1
#
_entry.id   AF-A0A081BE35-F1
#
_cell.length_a   1.000
_cell.length_b   1.000
_cell.length_c   1.000
_cell.angle_alpha   90.00
_cell.angle_beta   90.00
_cell.angle_gamma   90.00
#
_symmetry.space_group_name_H-M   'P 1'
#
loop_
_entity.id
_entity.type
_entity.pdbx_description
1 polymer ?
#
loop_
_entity_poly.entity_id
_entity_poly.type
_entity_poly.pdbx_seq_one_letter_code
_entity_poly.pdbx_strand_id
1 'polypeptide(L)' 'MKKTKFSEQQIAFILRQAEEGATVGEVCRKAGISEATYYNWRKKYDGLMPSEMKRLKQLEE' A
#
# COMPACT_ATOMS: atom_id res chain seq x y z
N MET A 1 -8.22 -5.51 15.46
CA MET A 1 -8.47 -5.12 14.05
C MET A 1 -8.78 -6.41 13.28
N LYS A 2 -9.88 -6.47 12.50
CA LYS A 2 -10.11 -7.62 11.60
C LYS A 2 -8.87 -7.81 10.74
N LYS A 3 -8.35 -9.04 10.62
CA LYS A 3 -7.18 -9.33 9.77
C LYS A 3 -7.45 -8.72 8.40
N THR A 4 -6.68 -7.71 8.03
CA THR A 4 -6.76 -7.12 6.70
C THR A 4 -6.41 -8.22 5.71
N LYS A 5 -7.20 -8.38 4.65
CA LYS A 5 -6.94 -9.39 3.61
C LYS A 5 -5.64 -9.11 2.82
N PHE A 6 -4.99 -7.99 3.12
CA PHE A 6 -3.76 -7.51 2.51
C PHE A 6 -2.66 -7.44 3.58
N SER A 7 -1.48 -7.94 3.24
CA SER A 7 -0.25 -7.74 4.01
C SER A 7 0.26 -6.30 3.90
N GLU A 8 1.13 -5.89 4.81
CA GLU A 8 1.72 -4.54 4.79
C GLU A 8 2.54 -4.32 3.53
N GLN A 9 3.23 -5.36 3.04
CA GLN A 9 3.93 -5.33 1.74
C GLN A 9 2.97 -5.12 0.57
N GLN A 10 1.81 -5.80 0.56
CA GLN A 10 0.80 -5.62 -0.49
C GLN A 10 0.21 -4.21 -0.47
N ILE A 11 -0.09 -3.68 0.72
CA ILE A 11 -0.59 -2.32 0.89
C ILE A 11 0.43 -1.32 0.34
N ALA A 12 1.70 -1.48 0.71
CA ALA A 12 2.78 -0.62 0.26
C ALA A 12 2.98 -0.68 -1.27
N PHE A 13 2.92 -1.86 -1.88
CA PHE A 13 2.96 -2.02 -3.33
C PHE A 13 1.78 -1.32 -4.04
N ILE A 14 0.58 -1.42 -3.48
CA ILE A 14 -0.62 -0.72 -3.99
C ILE A 14 -0.44 0.80 -3.90
N LEU A 15 0.07 1.32 -2.78
CA LEU A 15 0.31 2.75 -2.60
C LEU A 15 1.32 3.30 -3.62
N ARG A 16 2.43 2.57 -3.84
CA ARG A 16 3.51 2.96 -4.74
C ARG A 16 3.10 3.01 -6.21
N GLN A 17 2.18 2.14 -6.66
CA GLN A 17 1.68 2.19 -8.04
C GLN A 17 1.08 3.55 -8.42
N ALA A 18 0.48 4.26 -7.46
CA ALA A 18 -0.03 5.60 -7.71
C ALA A 18 1.07 6.67 -7.80
N GLU A 19 2.23 6.44 -7.18
CA GLU A 19 3.41 7.31 -7.30
C GLU A 19 4.14 7.09 -8.63
N GLU A 20 4.07 5.88 -9.18
CA GLU A 20 4.67 5.50 -10.47
C GLU A 20 3.82 5.92 -11.69
N GLY A 21 2.79 6.75 -11.46
CA GLY A 21 2.00 7.40 -12.52
C GLY A 21 0.63 6.79 -12.80
N ALA A 22 0.21 5.75 -12.08
CA ALA A 22 -1.16 5.25 -12.18
C ALA A 22 -2.13 6.16 -11.40
N THR A 23 -3.36 6.31 -11.89
CA THR A 23 -4.38 7.04 -11.13
C THR A 23 -4.84 6.22 -9.92
N VAL A 24 -5.19 6.89 -8.81
CA VAL A 24 -5.72 6.22 -7.61
C VAL A 24 -6.94 5.35 -7.94
N GLY A 25 -7.81 5.82 -8.84
CA GLY A 25 -8.98 5.06 -9.30
C GLY A 25 -8.61 3.75 -9.98
N GLU A 26 -7.60 3.74 -10.87
CA GLU A 26 -7.12 2.51 -11.51
C GLU A 26 -6.47 1.55 -10.52
N VAL A 27 -5.66 2.08 -9.61
CA VAL A 27 -5.02 1.30 -8.54
C VAL A 27 -6.08 0.63 -7.66
N CYS A 28 -7.10 1.39 -7.26
CA CYS A 28 -8.22 0.88 -6.46
C CYS A 28 -9.00 -0.21 -7.21
N ARG A 29 -9.29 0.00 -8.50
CA ARG A 29 -10.00 -0.95 -9.34
C ARG A 29 -9.21 -2.26 -9.55
N LYS A 30 -7.89 -2.18 -9.77
CA LYS A 30 -7.01 -3.35 -9.91
C LYS A 30 -6.85 -4.11 -8.59
N ALA A 31 -6.74 -3.40 -7.48
CA ALA A 31 -6.58 -4.00 -6.15
C ALA A 31 -7.89 -4.47 -5.52
N GLY A 32 -9.05 -4.12 -6.10
CA GLY A 32 -10.36 -4.46 -5.56
C GLY A 32 -10.69 -3.74 -4.25
N ILE A 33 -10.21 -2.50 -4.09
CA ILE A 33 -10.43 -1.66 -2.91
C ILE A 33 -11.14 -0.37 -3.29
N SER A 34 -11.72 0.32 -2.31
CA SER A 34 -12.28 1.65 -2.51
C SER A 34 -11.19 2.72 -2.35
N GLU A 35 -11.37 3.88 -2.99
CA GLU A 35 -10.45 5.02 -2.83
C GLU A 35 -10.34 5.47 -1.36
N ALA A 36 -11.42 5.38 -0.60
CA ALA A 36 -11.39 5.62 0.84
C ALA A 36 -10.40 4.69 1.58
N THR A 37 -10.32 3.41 1.19
CA THR A 37 -9.35 2.47 1.76
C THR A 37 -7.93 2.86 1.39
N TYR A 38 -7.69 3.25 0.13
CA TYR A 38 -6.40 3.73 -0.33
C TYR A 38 -5.92 4.95 0.48
N TYR A 39 -6.75 5.97 0.68
CA TYR A 39 -6.34 7.15 1.45
C TYR A 39 -6.15 6.86 2.94
N ASN A 40 -6.92 5.94 3.53
CA ASN A 40 -6.70 5.47 4.89
C ASN A 40 -5.35 4.75 5.03
N TRP A 41 -4.99 3.92 4.04
CA TRP A 41 -3.68 3.29 3.99
C TRP A 41 -2.57 4.30 3.77
N ARG A 42 -2.71 5.23 2.83
CA ARG A 42 -1.75 6.31 2.65
C ARG A 42 -1.53 7.03 3.99
N LYS A 43 -2.57 7.54 4.65
CA LYS A 43 -2.41 8.21 5.95
C LYS A 43 -1.69 7.38 7.02
N LYS A 44 -1.85 6.05 7.00
CA LYS A 44 -1.23 5.14 7.97
C LYS A 44 0.22 4.78 7.61
N TYR A 45 0.52 4.62 6.32
CA TYR A 45 1.77 4.05 5.82
C TYR A 45 2.70 5.06 5.14
N ASP A 46 2.22 6.24 4.72
CA ASP A 46 2.98 7.28 4.01
C ASP A 46 4.24 7.74 4.79
N GLY A 47 4.18 7.75 6.13
CA GLY A 47 5.36 8.01 6.99
C GLY A 47 6.28 6.80 7.26
N LEU A 48 5.89 5.59 6.85
CA LEU A 48 6.64 4.34 7.07
C LEU A 48 7.32 3.84 5.77
N MET A 49 6.84 4.28 4.60
CA MET A 49 7.23 3.77 3.29
C MET A 49 8.72 3.92 2.92
N PRO A 50 9.45 5.02 3.22
CA PRO A 50 10.82 5.15 2.72
C PRO A 50 11.86 4.31 3.49
N SER A 51 11.65 4.07 4.79
CA SER A 51 12.61 3.38 5.66
C SER A 51 12.17 1.95 6.02
N GLU A 52 10.88 1.69 6.23
CA GLU A 52 10.41 0.34 6.59
C GLU A 52 10.23 -0.57 5.37
N MET A 53 9.96 -0.03 4.18
CA MET A 53 9.91 -0.86 2.97
C MET A 53 11.28 -1.41 2.57
N LYS A 54 12.36 -0.68 2.90
CA LYS A 54 13.74 -1.17 2.76
C LYS A 54 14.03 -2.34 3.71
N ARG A 55 13.40 -2.33 4.90
CA ARG A 55 13.50 -3.39 5.92
C ARG A 55 12.62 -4.61 5.61
N LEU A 56 11.43 -4.40 5.04
CA LEU A 56 10.56 -5.49 4.58
C LEU A 56 11.22 -6.35 3.50
N LYS A 57 12.08 -5.76 2.66
CA LYS A 57 12.88 -6.52 1.68
C LYS A 57 14.00 -7.36 2.31
N GLN A 58 14.37 -7.10 3.57
CA GLN A 58 15.39 -7.86 4.32
C GLN A 58 14.80 -8.96 5.24
N LEU A 59 13.47 -9.07 5.35
CA LEU A 59 12.80 -10.07 6.19
C LEU A 59 12.18 -11.23 5.39
N GLU A 60 12.51 -11.33 4.11
CA GLU A 60 12.28 -12.52 3.29
C GLU A 60 13.61 -13.26 3.09
N GLU A 61 14.16 -13.82 4.17
CA GLU A 61 15.03 -15.01 4.18
C GLU A 61 14.59 -15.93 5.32
#